data_AF-U4R3G1-F1
#
_entry.id   AF-U4R3G1-F1
#
_cell.length_a   1.000
_cell.length_b   1.000
_cell.length_c   1.000
_cell.angle_alpha   90.00
_cell.angle_beta   90.00
_cell.angle_gamma   90.00
#
_symmetry.space_group_name_H-M   'P 1'
#
loop_
_entity.id
_entity.type
_entity.pdbx_description
1 polymer ?
#
loop_
_entity_poly.entity_id
_entity_poly.type
_entity_poly.pdbx_seq_one_letter_code
_entity_poly.pdbx_strand_id
1 'polypeptide(L)' 'MYKLKLPESDIILKDYPVWIVTFNGVNLLRSGPKQSNTNSATVYADKNVVIDANNGVELETFSYGSSLK' A
#
# COMPACT_ATOMS: atom_id res chain seq x y z
N MET A 1 5.18 25.65 -0.46
CA MET A 1 5.37 24.49 -1.38
C MET A 1 4.98 23.23 -0.61
N TYR A 2 3.91 22.54 -0.99
CA TYR A 2 3.49 21.31 -0.32
C TYR A 2 4.26 20.12 -0.91
N LYS A 3 4.88 19.29 -0.06
CA LYS A 3 5.52 18.03 -0.44
C LYS A 3 4.52 16.91 -0.15
N LEU A 4 3.96 16.29 -1.18
CA LEU A 4 3.26 15.01 -1.02
C LEU A 4 4.35 13.95 -0.80
N LYS A 5 4.46 13.46 0.43
CA LYS A 5 5.20 12.23 0.75
C LYS A 5 4.27 11.05 0.59
N LEU A 6 4.79 9.92 0.13
CA LEU A 6 4.05 8.68 0.22
C LEU A 6 3.88 8.27 1.70
N PRO A 7 2.78 7.59 2.07
CA PRO A 7 2.60 7.08 3.42
C PRO A 7 3.73 6.12 3.80
N GLU A 8 4.41 6.33 4.93
CA GLU A 8 5.46 5.42 5.43
C GLU A 8 6.77 5.39 4.61
N SER A 9 6.97 6.30 3.65
CA SER A 9 8.21 6.43 2.88
C SER A 9 8.77 7.86 2.84
N ASP A 10 10.08 7.97 2.69
CA ASP A 10 10.77 9.25 2.44
C ASP A 10 10.76 9.66 0.97
N ILE A 11 10.15 8.86 0.08
CA ILE A 11 9.98 9.19 -1.32
C ILE A 11 9.02 10.38 -1.46
N ILE A 12 9.56 11.47 -2.01
CA ILE A 12 8.79 12.65 -2.38
C ILE A 12 8.24 12.38 -3.80
N LEU A 13 6.92 12.19 -3.91
CA LEU A 13 6.19 11.92 -5.17
C LEU A 13 6.37 12.99 -6.25
N LYS A 14 6.90 14.16 -5.89
CA LYS A 14 6.91 15.36 -6.74
C LYS A 14 7.83 15.23 -7.96
N ASP A 15 8.83 14.35 -7.91
CA ASP A 15 9.89 14.29 -8.92
C ASP A 15 9.94 12.96 -9.71
N TYR A 16 9.00 12.04 -9.51
CA TYR A 16 8.94 10.74 -10.20
C TYR A 16 7.60 10.54 -10.92
N PRO A 17 7.59 10.22 -12.24
CA PRO A 17 6.36 9.77 -12.89
C PRO A 17 6.00 8.38 -12.35
N VAL A 18 4.79 8.24 -11.83
CA VAL A 18 4.33 6.98 -11.20
C VAL A 18 2.97 6.56 -11.73
N TRP A 19 2.72 5.25 -11.67
CA TRP A 19 1.39 4.66 -11.77
C TRP A 19 0.94 4.24 -10.37
N ILE A 20 -0.31 4.49 -10.04
CA ILE A 20 -0.94 3.92 -8.85
C ILE A 20 -1.92 2.85 -9.33
N VAL A 21 -1.66 1.60 -8.95
CA VAL A 21 -2.51 0.46 -9.30
C VAL A 21 -3.26 0.01 -8.06
N THR A 22 -4.58 0.00 -8.14
CA THR A 22 -5.46 -0.45 -7.06
C THR A 22 -5.92 -1.88 -7.34
N PHE A 23 -5.61 -2.79 -6.43
CA PHE A 23 -6.13 -4.15 -6.40
C PHE A 23 -7.27 -4.20 -5.39
N ASN A 24 -8.48 -4.45 -5.89
CA ASN A 24 -9.67 -4.56 -5.05
C ASN A 24 -9.92 -6.01 -4.66
N GLY A 25 -10.22 -6.25 -3.39
CA GLY A 25 -10.71 -7.53 -2.90
C GLY A 25 -9.71 -8.68 -3.01
N VAL A 26 -8.46 -8.44 -2.63
CA VAL A 26 -7.40 -9.46 -2.70
C VAL A 26 -7.18 -10.12 -1.34
N ASN A 27 -6.87 -11.42 -1.35
CA ASN A 27 -6.39 -12.14 -0.17
C ASN A 27 -4.88 -11.94 -0.04
N LEU A 28 -4.46 -11.29 1.03
CA LEU A 28 -3.05 -10.96 1.26
C LEU A 28 -2.57 -11.67 2.50
N LEU A 29 -1.32 -12.12 2.49
CA LEU A 29 -0.66 -12.56 3.72
C LEU A 29 -0.64 -11.40 4.71
N ARG A 30 -1.06 -11.69 5.93
CA ARG A 30 -1.09 -10.70 7.00
C ARG A 30 0.33 -10.21 7.30
N SER A 31 0.57 -8.91 7.14
CA SER A 31 1.74 -8.23 7.67
C SER A 31 1.40 -7.62 9.04
N GLY A 32 1.94 -8.18 10.13
CA GLY A 32 1.74 -7.66 11.49
C GLY A 32 1.39 -8.73 12.54
N PRO A 33 1.23 -8.35 13.82
CA PRO A 33 1.00 -9.29 14.91
C PRO A 33 -0.26 -10.13 14.68
N LYS A 34 -0.15 -11.45 14.89
CA LYS A 34 -1.29 -12.37 14.84
C LYS A 34 -2.32 -11.93 15.89
N GLN A 35 -3.54 -11.57 15.46
CA GLN A 35 -4.67 -11.55 16.40
C GLN A 35 -4.98 -12.99 16.77
N SER A 36 -4.90 -13.28 18.08
CA SER A 36 -5.00 -14.61 18.69
C SER A 36 -6.22 -15.42 18.26
N ASN A 37 -7.29 -14.77 17.80
CA ASN A 37 -8.59 -15.37 17.48
C ASN A 37 -8.81 -15.71 15.98
N THR A 38 -7.86 -15.44 15.09
CA THR A 38 -7.99 -15.80 13.67
C THR A 38 -6.80 -16.63 13.21
N ASN A 39 -7.03 -17.90 12.88
CA ASN A 39 -6.01 -18.78 12.27
C ASN A 39 -5.80 -18.53 10.77
N SER A 40 -6.46 -17.51 10.20
CA SER A 40 -6.23 -17.14 8.80
C SER A 40 -4.88 -16.42 8.66
N ALA A 41 -3.98 -17.01 7.89
CA ALA A 41 -2.73 -16.37 7.48
C ALA A 41 -2.97 -15.19 6.52
N THR A 42 -4.20 -15.06 6.00
CA THR A 42 -4.58 -14.04 5.03
C THR A 42 -5.70 -13.14 5.51
N VAL A 43 -5.70 -11.90 5.00
CA VAL A 43 -6.75 -10.89 5.16
C VAL A 43 -7.29 -10.49 3.79
N TYR A 44 -8.59 -10.21 3.72
CA TYR A 44 -9.23 -9.66 2.52
C TYR A 44 -9.16 -8.13 2.61
N ALA A 45 -8.55 -7.48 1.63
CA ALA A 45 -8.36 -6.04 1.64
C ALA A 45 -8.15 -5.46 0.23
N ASP A 46 -8.28 -4.14 0.13
CA ASP A 46 -7.85 -3.37 -1.02
C ASP A 46 -6.41 -2.86 -0.81
N LYS A 47 -5.61 -2.88 -1.87
CA LYS A 47 -4.20 -2.47 -1.86
C LYS A 47 -3.90 -1.53 -3.00
N ASN A 48 -3.10 -0.52 -2.71
CA ASN A 48 -2.55 0.39 -3.70
C ASN A 48 -1.04 0.13 -3.82
N VAL A 49 -0.59 -0.07 -5.04
CA VAL A 49 0.83 -0.27 -5.37
C VAL A 49 1.28 0.91 -6.21
N VAL A 50 2.35 1.57 -5.78
CA VAL A 50 2.99 2.67 -6.48
C VAL A 50 4.14 2.11 -7.30
N ILE A 51 4.11 2.36 -8.60
CA ILE A 51 5.06 1.80 -9.56
C ILE A 51 5.75 2.95 -10.30
N ASP A 52 7.08 2.89 -10.42
CA ASP A 52 7.84 3.82 -11.27
C ASP A 52 7.44 3.60 -12.74
N ALA A 53 6.94 4.66 -13.37
CA ALA A 53 6.43 4.61 -14.73
C ALA A 53 7.50 4.30 -15.79
N ASN A 54 8.78 4.54 -15.49
CA ASN A 54 9.86 4.40 -16.46
C ASN A 54 10.39 2.96 -16.55
N ASN A 55 10.39 2.23 -15.43
CA ASN A 55 11.03 0.93 -15.32
C ASN A 55 10.12 -0.17 -14.76
N GLY A 56 8.91 0.16 -14.29
CA GLY A 56 7.96 -0.80 -13.74
C GLY A 56 8.31 -1.34 -12.35
N VAL A 57 9.28 -0.75 -11.67
CA VAL A 57 9.68 -1.16 -10.31
C VAL A 57 8.65 -0.68 -9.29
N GLU A 58 8.25 -1.58 -8.38
CA GLU A 58 7.44 -1.20 -7.22
C GLU A 58 8.25 -0.30 -6.30
N LEU A 59 7.70 0.88 -6.01
CA LEU A 59 8.28 1.84 -5.09
C LEU A 59 7.71 1.67 -3.69
N GLU A 60 6.41 1.40 -3.60
CA GLU A 60 5.71 1.30 -2.33
C GLU A 60 4.37 0.61 -2.47
N THR A 61 3.92 -0.01 -1.39
CA THR A 61 2.57 -0.56 -1.29
C THR A 61 1.88 -0.09 -0.01
N PHE A 62 0.77 0.63 -0.15
CA PHE A 62 -0.02 1.13 0.98
C PHE A 62 -1.49 0.71 0.90
N SER A 63 -2.17 0.75 2.04
CA SER A 63 -3.62 0.53 2.14
C SER A 63 -4.25 1.73 2.84
N TYR A 64 -5.41 2.18 2.36
CA TYR A 64 -6.20 3.14 3.13
C TYR A 64 -6.80 2.40 4.32
N GLY A 65 -6.32 2.70 5.53
CA GLY A 65 -6.96 2.19 6.73
C GLY A 65 -8.38 2.72 6.80
N SER A 66 -9.38 1.84 6.79
CA SER A 66 -10.71 2.21 7.26
C SER A 66 -10.60 2.41 8.76
N SER A 67 -10.28 3.63 9.22
CA SER A 67 -10.62 4.04 10.59
C SER A 67 -12.14 4.15 10.68
N LEU A 68 -12.81 3.01 10.69
CA LEU A 68 -14.15 2.92 11.24
C LEU A 68 -13.97 2.98 12.76
N LYS A 69 -14.24 4.17 13.31
CA LYS A 69 -14.56 4.34 14.72
C LYS A 69 -15.85 3.60 15.05
#